data_AF-A0A2W4QL28-F1
#
_entry.id   AF-A0A2W4QL28-F1
#
_cell.length_a   1.000
_cell.length_b   1.000
_cell.length_c   1.000
_cell.angle_alpha   90.00
_cell.angle_beta   90.00
_cell.angle_gamma   90.00
#
_symmetry.space_group_name_H-M   'P 1'
#
loop_
_entity.id
_entity.type
_entity.pdbx_description
1 polymer ?
#
loop_
_entity_poly.entity_id
_entity_poly.type
_entity_poly.pdbx_seq_one_letter_code
_entity_poly.pdbx_strand_id
1 'polypeptide(L)' 'MSQFTFLQREWTAVFEAAVKAEAAVHSDPRTACFYARRALELAVSWAFKHYPWFRLPCQHNLSAL' A
#
# COMPACT_ATOMS: atom_id res chain seq x y z
N MET A 1 -14.32 -5.61 12.92
CA MET A 1 -14.62 -4.94 11.63
C MET A 1 -13.44 -4.05 11.33
N SER A 2 -12.79 -4.21 10.17
CA SER A 2 -11.67 -3.35 9.75
C SER A 2 -12.22 -2.12 9.03
N GLN A 3 -11.55 -0.97 9.15
CA GLN A 3 -11.87 0.23 8.36
C GLN A 3 -11.59 0.05 6.86
N PHE A 4 -10.91 -1.03 6.47
CA PHE A 4 -10.46 -1.27 5.10
C PHE A 4 -11.29 -2.32 4.35
N THR A 5 -12.44 -2.75 4.87
CA THR A 5 -13.27 -3.81 4.24
C THR A 5 -13.69 -3.51 2.80
N PHE A 6 -13.75 -2.24 2.40
CA PHE A 6 -14.03 -1.85 1.02
C PHE A 6 -12.96 -2.32 0.02
N LEU A 7 -11.71 -2.48 0.45
CA LEU A 7 -10.61 -2.97 -0.38
C LEU A 7 -10.68 -4.48 -0.63
N GLN A 8 -11.41 -5.23 0.19
CA GLN A 8 -11.39 -6.69 0.17
C GLN A 8 -11.90 -7.29 -1.15
N ARG A 9 -12.81 -6.60 -1.86
CA ARG A 9 -13.42 -7.12 -3.10
C ARG A 9 -12.51 -7.02 -4.32
N GLU A 10 -11.78 -5.91 -4.45
CA GLU A 10 -10.99 -5.61 -5.66
C GLU A 10 -9.47 -5.71 -5.42
N TRP A 11 -9.03 -5.49 -4.18
CA TRP A 11 -7.61 -5.39 -3.83
C TRP A 11 -7.27 -6.18 -2.56
N THR A 12 -7.51 -7.50 -2.58
CA THR A 12 -7.29 -8.40 -1.42
C THR A 12 -5.90 -8.27 -0.80
N ALA A 13 -4.84 -8.20 -1.62
CA ALA A 13 -3.47 -8.06 -1.12
C ALA A 13 -3.22 -6.71 -0.41
N VAL A 14 -3.87 -5.63 -0.87
CA VAL A 14 -3.82 -4.31 -0.22
C VAL A 14 -4.60 -4.35 1.08
N PHE A 15 -5.78 -4.98 1.07
CA PHE A 15 -6.61 -5.17 2.26
C PHE A 15 -5.85 -5.90 3.38
N GLU A 16 -5.20 -7.03 3.08
CA GLU A 16 -4.44 -7.79 4.07
C GLU A 16 -3.32 -6.97 4.72
N ALA A 17 -2.60 -6.17 3.94
CA ALA A 17 -1.57 -5.29 4.46
C ALA A 17 -2.17 -4.15 5.30
N ALA A 18 -3.27 -3.56 4.86
CA ALA A 18 -3.95 -2.47 5.57
C ALA A 18 -4.52 -2.94 6.92
N VAL A 19 -5.11 -4.12 7.00
CA VAL A 19 -5.61 -4.73 8.26
C VAL A 19 -4.46 -4.97 9.25
N LYS A 20 -3.31 -5.44 8.77
CA LYS A 20 -2.14 -5.63 9.63
C LYS A 20 -1.57 -4.31 10.14
N ALA A 21 -1.59 -3.26 9.32
CA ALA A 21 -1.20 -1.92 9.73
C ALA A 21 -2.16 -1.36 10.80
N GLU A 22 -3.47 -1.51 10.58
CA GLU A 22 -4.53 -1.10 11.50
C GLU A 22 -4.41 -1.80 12.86
N ALA A 23 -4.19 -3.12 12.87
CA ALA A 23 -4.06 -3.90 14.09
C ALA A 23 -2.81 -3.52 14.91
N ALA A 24 -1.71 -3.13 14.24
CA ALA A 24 -0.46 -2.81 14.90
C ALA A 24 -0.36 -1.35 15.38
N VAL A 25 -1.28 -0.46 14.99
CA VAL A 25 -1.12 1.00 15.14
C VAL A 25 -0.92 1.46 16.59
N HIS A 26 -1.53 0.77 17.56
CA HIS A 26 -1.42 1.11 18.98
C HIS A 26 -0.33 0.34 19.71
N SER A 27 -0.04 -0.90 19.30
CA SER A 27 0.89 -1.79 20.02
C SER A 27 2.33 -1.69 19.51
N ASP A 28 2.51 -1.51 18.20
CA ASP A 28 3.82 -1.45 17.55
C ASP A 28 3.74 -0.53 16.31
N PRO A 29 4.02 0.77 16.48
CA PRO A 29 3.94 1.74 15.38
C PRO A 29 4.98 1.48 14.29
N ARG A 30 6.09 0.79 14.59
CA ARG A 30 7.11 0.44 13.58
C ARG A 30 6.57 -0.63 12.65
N THR A 31 5.98 -1.69 13.20
CA THR A 31 5.31 -2.74 12.42
C THR A 31 4.11 -2.18 11.65
N ALA A 32 3.35 -1.25 12.25
CA ALA A 32 2.26 -0.57 11.57
C ALA A 32 2.75 0.20 10.32
N CYS A 33 3.82 0.97 10.46
CA CYS A 33 4.42 1.72 9.34
C CYS A 33 4.93 0.79 8.23
N PHE A 34 5.55 -0.34 8.59
CA PHE A 34 5.99 -1.34 7.62
C PHE A 34 4.82 -1.86 6.77
N TYR A 35 3.71 -2.26 7.41
CA TYR A 35 2.54 -2.77 6.69
C TYR A 35 1.81 -1.66 5.91
N ALA A 36 1.77 -0.43 6.41
CA ALA A 36 1.21 0.71 5.69
C ALA A 36 1.98 0.97 4.39
N ARG A 37 3.32 0.95 4.44
CA ARG A 37 4.17 1.06 3.26
C ARG A 37 3.90 -0.07 2.27
N ARG A 38 3.81 -1.32 2.74
CA ARG A 38 3.50 -2.48 1.90
C ARG A 38 2.14 -2.32 1.20
N ALA A 39 1.12 -1.84 1.90
CA ALA A 39 -0.20 -1.59 1.30
C ALA A 39 -0.11 -0.56 0.16
N LEU A 40 0.64 0.53 0.37
CA LEU A 40 0.88 1.55 -0.67
C LEU A 40 1.63 0.98 -1.88
N GLU A 41 2.71 0.23 -1.66
CA GLU A 41 3.49 -0.39 -2.75
C GLU A 41 2.62 -1.30 -3.61
N LEU A 42 1.74 -2.10 -2.99
CA LEU A 42 0.82 -2.98 -3.70
C LEU A 42 -0.24 -2.20 -4.48
N ALA A 43 -0.83 -1.16 -3.89
CA ALA A 43 -1.83 -0.32 -4.54
C ALA A 43 -1.25 0.43 -5.76
N VAL A 44 -0.06 1.02 -5.59
CA VAL A 44 0.66 1.72 -6.66
C VAL A 44 1.09 0.74 -7.76
N SER A 45 1.62 -0.43 -7.41
CA SER A 45 1.98 -1.46 -8.39
C SER A 45 0.77 -1.91 -9.22
N TRP A 46 -0.39 -2.08 -8.57
CA TRP A 46 -1.63 -2.38 -9.26
C TRP A 46 -2.06 -1.24 -10.19
N ALA A 47 -2.00 0.01 -9.71
CA ALA A 47 -2.34 1.18 -10.52
C ALA A 47 -1.46 1.28 -11.78
N PHE A 48 -0.15 1.10 -11.65
CA PHE A 48 0.76 1.10 -12.81
C PHE A 48 0.48 -0.04 -13.80
N LYS A 49 0.07 -1.21 -13.30
CA LYS A 49 -0.26 -2.35 -14.17
C LYS A 49 -1.56 -2.15 -14.94
N HIS A 50 -2.56 -1.51 -14.33
CA HIS A 50 -3.91 -1.38 -14.90
C HIS A 50 -4.15 -0.06 -15.65
N TYR A 51 -3.33 0.97 -15.41
CA TYR A 51 -3.44 2.26 -16.10
C TYR A 51 -2.21 2.52 -17.00
N PRO A 52 -2.24 2.11 -18.29
CA PRO A 52 -1.12 2.32 -19.22
C PRO A 52 -0.83 3.80 -19.56
N TRP A 53 -1.72 4.72 -19.16
CA TRP A 53 -1.54 6.17 -19.29
C TRP A 53 -0.63 6.76 -18.19
N PHE A 54 -0.41 6.03 -17.10
CA PHE A 54 0.60 6.36 -16.10
C PHE A 54 1.96 5.98 -16.67
N ARG A 55 2.50 6.81 -17.57
CA ARG A 55 3.93 6.80 -17.85
C ARG A 55 4.64 7.00 -16.51
N LEU A 56 5.32 5.96 -16.02
CA LEU A 56 6.31 6.08 -14.94
C LEU A 56 7.08 7.38 -15.16
N PRO A 57 7.10 8.32 -14.21
CA PRO A 57 8.10 9.37 -14.25
C PRO A 57 9.44 8.64 -14.22
N CYS A 58 10.15 8.64 -15.36
CA CYS A 58 11.43 7.98 -15.54
C CYS A 58 12.48 8.61 -14.62
N GLN A 59 12.48 8.36 -13.30
CA GLN A 59 13.64 8.55 -12.43
C GLN A 59 13.63 7.53 -11.29
N HIS A 60 14.31 6.41 -11.51
CA HIS A 60 14.73 5.46 -10.47
C HIS A 60 15.93 6.01 -9.67
N ASN A 61 15.84 7.26 -9.19
CA ASN A 61 16.86 7.83 -8.29
C ASN A 61 16.18 8.42 -7.06
N LEU A 62 16.18 7.62 -5.99
CA LEU A 62 15.88 8.05 -4.62
C LEU A 62 17.04 8.90 -4.01
N SER A 63 17.76 9.67 -4.83
CA SER A 63 18.89 10.52 -4.42
C SER A 63 18.71 11.99 -4.78
N ALA A 64 17.50 12.40 -5.18
CA ALA A 64 17.18 13.79 -5.46
C ALA A 64 16.31 14.38 -4.34
N LEU A 65 16.87 14.46 -3.13
CA LEU A 65 16.59 15.47 -2.10
C LEU A 65 17.58 15.34 -0.94
#